data_AF-A0A920IPB1-F1
#
_entry.id   AF-A0A920IPB1-F1
#
_cell.length_a   1.000
_cell.length_b   1.000
_cell.length_c   1.000
_cell.angle_alpha   90.00
_cell.angle_beta   90.00
_cell.angle_gamma   90.00
#
_symmetry.space_group_name_H-M   'P 1'
#
loop_
_entity.id
_entity.type
_entity.pdbx_description
1 polymer ?
#
loop_
_entity_poly.entity_id
_entity_poly.type
_entity_poly.pdbx_seq_one_letter_code
_entity_poly.pdbx_strand_id
1 'polypeptide(L)' 'MNLRAGLFTAEQAKDRYDAVAGLHALGRIGTGTEVAEGVEYLICAEWVTGVALEVDGGIGLGASHF' A
#
# COMPACT_ATOMS: atom_id res chain seq x y z
N MET A 1 -8.46 -4.32 -6.28
CA MET A 1 -9.56 -5.25 -6.62
C MET A 1 -10.83 -4.47 -6.93
N ASN A 2 -11.64 -4.92 -7.90
CA ASN A 2 -12.80 -4.16 -8.37
C ASN A 2 -14.07 -4.42 -7.52
N LEU A 3 -13.98 -4.14 -6.21
CA LEU A 3 -15.09 -4.24 -5.25
C LEU A 3 -16.31 -3.41 -5.71
N ARG A 4 -16.06 -2.15 -6.10
CA ARG A 4 -17.12 -1.21 -6.53
C ARG A 4 -17.77 -1.59 -7.85
N ALA A 5 -17.12 -2.44 -8.65
CA ALA A 5 -17.70 -2.95 -9.89
C ALA A 5 -18.50 -4.25 -9.67
N GLY A 6 -18.62 -4.74 -8.43
CA GLY A 6 -19.34 -5.98 -8.10
C GLY A 6 -18.61 -7.26 -8.52
N LEU A 7 -17.33 -7.18 -8.90
CA LEU A 7 -16.55 -8.35 -9.34
C LEU A 7 -16.03 -9.21 -8.17
N PHE A 8 -16.10 -8.68 -6.95
CA PHE A 8 -15.66 -9.36 -5.74
C PHE A 8 -16.49 -8.92 -4.54
N THR A 9 -16.65 -9.79 -3.55
CA THR A 9 -17.18 -9.43 -2.22
C THR A 9 -16.09 -8.80 -1.35
N ALA A 10 -16.49 -8.15 -0.26
CA ALA A 10 -15.56 -7.57 0.71
C ALA A 10 -14.65 -8.64 1.34
N GLU A 11 -15.21 -9.82 1.63
CA GLU A 11 -14.48 -10.97 2.18
C GLU A 11 -13.42 -11.47 1.18
N GLN A 12 -13.80 -11.65 -0.09
CA GLN A 12 -12.85 -12.06 -1.13
C GLN A 12 -11.71 -11.05 -1.31
N ALA A 13 -11.99 -9.76 -1.09
CA ALA A 13 -10.94 -8.73 -1.09
C ALA A 13 -10.00 -8.86 0.08
N LYS A 14 -10.58 -9.04 1.26
CA LYS A 14 -9.81 -9.21 2.49
C LYS A 14 -8.89 -10.43 2.38
N ASP A 15 -9.42 -11.58 1.98
CA ASP A 15 -8.65 -12.81 1.83
C ASP A 15 -7.47 -12.63 0.86
N ARG A 16 -7.69 -11.90 -0.23
CA ARG A 16 -6.63 -11.60 -1.20
C ARG A 16 -5.57 -10.66 -0.62
N TYR A 17 -5.96 -9.65 0.14
CA TYR A 17 -5.00 -8.77 0.83
C TYR A 17 -4.19 -9.54 1.88
N ASP A 18 -4.85 -10.34 2.72
CA ASP A 18 -4.18 -11.15 3.74
C ASP A 18 -3.17 -12.12 3.10
N ALA A 19 -3.51 -12.73 1.96
CA ALA A 19 -2.64 -13.65 1.23
C ALA A 19 -1.36 -12.99 0.68
N VAL A 20 -1.36 -11.67 0.45
CA VAL A 20 -0.18 -10.93 -0.05
C VAL A 20 0.53 -10.11 1.02
N ALA A 21 0.02 -10.10 2.27
CA ALA A 21 0.59 -9.33 3.37
C ALA A 21 2.08 -9.61 3.59
N GLY A 22 2.49 -10.88 3.45
CA GLY A 22 3.89 -11.30 3.59
C GLY A 22 4.83 -10.89 2.46
N LEU A 23 4.32 -10.35 1.35
CA LEU A 23 5.15 -9.78 0.27
C LEU A 23 5.65 -8.38 0.62
N HIS A 24 4.99 -7.70 1.57
CA HIS A 24 5.45 -6.44 2.13
C HIS A 24 6.57 -6.72 3.13
N ALA A 25 7.65 -5.93 3.12
CA ALA A 25 8.72 -6.05 4.11
C ALA A 25 8.21 -5.84 5.55
N LEU A 26 7.15 -5.04 5.73
CA LEU A 26 6.49 -4.84 7.03
C LEU A 26 5.53 -5.98 7.43
N GLY A 27 5.32 -6.98 6.57
CA GLY A 27 4.54 -8.19 6.87
C GLY A 27 3.03 -7.98 7.08
N ARG A 28 2.49 -6.83 6.68
CA ARG A 28 1.07 -6.49 6.84
C ARG A 28 0.54 -5.61 5.71
N ILE A 29 -0.78 -5.56 5.61
CA ILE A 29 -1.49 -4.63 4.73
C ILE A 29 -1.57 -3.26 5.41
N GLY A 30 -1.25 -2.23 4.64
CA GLY A 30 -1.34 -0.84 5.08
C GLY A 30 -2.77 -0.33 5.21
N THR A 31 -2.91 0.83 5.84
CA THR A 31 -4.17 1.54 6.02
C THR A 31 -4.21 2.80 5.18
N GLY A 32 -5.41 3.37 4.97
CA GLY A 32 -5.55 4.65 4.29
C GLY A 32 -4.86 5.82 5.02
N THR A 33 -4.74 5.73 6.35
CA THR A 33 -4.06 6.75 7.17
C THR A 33 -2.57 6.85 6.84
N GLU A 34 -1.90 5.72 6.65
CA GLU A 34 -0.46 5.69 6.31
C GLU A 34 -0.18 6.31 4.94
N VAL A 35 -1.13 6.19 4.00
CA VAL A 35 -1.05 6.92 2.71
C VAL A 35 -1.24 8.42 2.94
N ALA A 36 -2.19 8.82 3.80
CA ALA A 36 -2.45 10.23 4.11
C ALA A 36 -1.22 10.90 4.77
N GLU A 37 -0.52 10.21 5.65
CA GLU A 37 0.73 10.68 6.27
C GLU A 37 1.83 10.94 5.22
N GLY A 38 1.98 10.05 4.22
CA GLY A 38 2.90 10.27 3.11
C GLY A 38 2.53 11.47 2.23
N VAL A 39 1.23 11.70 2.02
CA VAL A 39 0.72 12.89 1.31
C VAL A 39 0.99 14.15 2.12
N GLU A 40 0.72 14.15 3.42
CA GLU A 40 1.01 15.27 4.33
C GLU A 40 2.50 15.63 4.29
N TYR A 41 3.38 14.64 4.34
CA TYR A 41 4.82 14.84 4.22
C TYR A 41 5.19 15.58 2.92
N LEU A 42 4.68 15.13 1.77
CA LEU A 42 5.00 15.74 0.47
C LEU A 42 4.42 17.16 0.32
N ILE A 43 3.21 17.41 0.81
CA ILE A 43 2.57 18.73 0.72
C ILE A 43 3.37 19.79 1.51
N CYS A 44 4.03 19.39 2.59
CA CYS A 44 4.85 20.27 3.41
C CYS A 44 6.29 20.45 2.90
N ALA A 45 6.72 19.69 1.88
CA ALA A 45 8.11 19.64 1.42
C ALA A 45 8.38 20.63 0.26
N GLU A 46 8.50 21.93 0.56
CA GLU A 46 8.55 23.02 -0.45
C GLU A 46 9.63 22.88 -1.54
N TRP A 47 10.75 22.21 -1.26
CA TRP A 47 11.87 22.04 -2.21
C TRP A 47 11.95 20.66 -2.85
N VAL A 48 10.94 19.80 -2.60
CA VAL A 48 10.86 18.45 -3.17
C VAL A 48 9.93 18.50 -4.39
N THR A 49 10.44 18.14 -5.56
CA THR A 49 9.66 18.07 -6.80
C THR A 49 10.22 16.99 -7.74
N GLY A 50 9.39 16.49 -8.66
CA GLY A 50 9.79 15.49 -9.66
C GLY A 50 10.06 14.09 -9.11
N VAL A 51 9.59 13.78 -7.89
CA VAL A 51 9.80 12.48 -7.23
C VAL A 51 8.49 11.76 -6.96
N ALA A 52 8.56 10.44 -6.80
CA ALA A 52 7.48 9.62 -6.26
C ALA A 52 7.89 9.11 -4.87
N LEU A 53 6.98 9.19 -3.90
CA LEU A 53 7.13 8.55 -2.59
C LEU A 53 6.35 7.24 -2.59
N GLU A 54 7.05 6.13 -2.40
CA GLU A 54 6.45 4.81 -2.28
C GLU A 54 5.93 4.62 -0.85
N VAL A 55 4.62 4.37 -0.72
CA VAL A 55 3.95 4.08 0.56
C VAL A 55 3.28 2.72 0.43
N ASP A 56 4.10 1.68 0.49
CA ASP A 56 3.70 0.34 0.10
C ASP A 56 4.17 -0.74 1.08
N GLY A 57 4.62 -0.37 2.28
CA GLY A 57 5.15 -1.32 3.27
C GLY A 57 6.38 -2.11 2.80
N GLY A 58 7.07 -1.64 1.75
CA GLY A 58 8.28 -2.24 1.20
C GLY A 58 8.03 -3.36 0.19
N ILE A 59 6.84 -3.51 -0.39
CA ILE A 59 6.60 -4.55 -1.42
C ILE A 59 7.43 -4.31 -2.69
N GLY A 60 7.65 -3.04 -3.07
CA GLY A 60 8.50 -2.66 -4.20
C GLY A 60 9.98 -3.01 -4.04
N LEU A 61 10.44 -3.29 -2.81
CA LEU A 61 11.81 -3.73 -2.56
C LEU A 61 12.11 -5.13 -3.11
N GLY A 62 11.08 -5.92 -3.41
CA GLY A 62 11.25 -7.31 -3.85
C GLY A 62 11.84 -8.21 -2.76
N ALA A 63 11.79 -7.80 -1.49
CA ALA A 63 12.23 -8.58 -0.33
C ALA A 63 11.21 -9.69 -0.01
N SER A 64 11.04 -10.64 -0.92
CA SER A 64 10.22 -11.82 -0.70
C SER A 64 11.08 -12.93 -0.08
N HIS A 65 10.63 -13.49 1.04
CA HIS A 65 11.24 -14.68 1.65
C HIS A 65 10.72 -15.92 0.91
N PHE A 66 11.60 -16.61 0.17
CA PHE A 66 11.34 -17.92 -0.45
C PHE A 66 11.86 -19.05 0.44
#